data_AF-A0A924VK83-F1
#
_entry.id   AF-A0A924VK83-F1
#
_cell.length_a   1.000
_cell.length_b   1.000
_cell.length_c   1.000
_cell.angle_alpha   90.00
_cell.angle_beta   90.00
_cell.angle_gamma   90.00
#
_symmetry.space_group_name_H-M   'P 1'
#
loop_
_entity.id
_entity.type
_entity.pdbx_description
1 polymer ?
#
loop_
_entity_poly.entity_id
_entity_poly.type
_entity_poly.pdbx_seq_one_letter_code
_entity_poly.pdbx_strand_id
1 'polypeptide(L)'
;MLRPSAGNYGVRAIIAGLALIVPLIAAPAANAADATQFDPGNIISDSIFYNPTLMSEADVQTFIQAKGAGCVAAAGGPACLKDYRESSVPRLANKYCGTSYQGGTNELASRILFNVALACGINPQVLLVTLQKEEALVTSARPNAGMYKIAM
;
A
#
# COMPACT_ATOMS: atom_id res chain seq x y z
N MET A 1 -74.37 5.24 -32.56
CA MET A 1 -73.87 6.61 -32.34
C MET A 1 -72.38 6.58 -32.69
N LEU A 2 -71.92 6.92 -33.91
CA LEU A 2 -71.64 8.29 -34.43
C LEU A 2 -70.92 9.13 -33.35
N ARG A 3 -69.68 9.65 -33.45
CA ARG A 3 -68.69 9.89 -34.53
C ARG A 3 -67.30 10.12 -33.87
N PRO A 4 -66.19 10.13 -34.66
CA PRO A 4 -64.81 10.25 -34.19
C PRO A 4 -64.34 11.71 -34.04
N SER A 5 -63.18 11.94 -33.40
CA SER A 5 -62.38 13.15 -33.62
C SER A 5 -60.90 12.82 -33.66
N ALA A 6 -60.32 12.99 -34.86
CA ALA A 6 -58.90 13.15 -35.08
C ALA A 6 -58.44 14.51 -34.52
N GLY A 7 -57.21 14.56 -34.01
CA GLY A 7 -56.54 15.78 -33.58
C GLY A 7 -55.04 15.59 -33.66
N ASN A 8 -54.49 15.82 -34.86
CA ASN A 8 -53.07 15.77 -35.14
C ASN A 8 -52.46 17.14 -34.73
N TYR A 9 -51.59 17.17 -33.73
CA TYR A 9 -50.78 18.37 -33.40
C TYR A 9 -49.31 18.00 -33.28
N GLY A 10 -48.61 18.27 -34.39
CA GLY A 10 -47.30 18.90 -34.49
C GLY A 10 -46.30 18.73 -33.34
N VAL A 11 -45.28 17.93 -33.61
CA VAL A 11 -43.85 18.13 -33.31
C VAL A 11 -43.51 19.51 -32.73
N ARG A 12 -42.87 19.55 -31.55
CA ARG A 12 -41.64 20.33 -31.25
C ARG A 12 -40.96 19.78 -29.98
N ALA A 13 -40.03 18.85 -30.13
CA ALA A 13 -39.08 18.51 -29.07
C ALA A 13 -38.07 19.66 -28.93
N ILE A 14 -38.15 20.43 -27.85
CA ILE A 14 -37.13 21.42 -27.49
C ILE A 14 -36.07 20.69 -26.67
N ILE A 15 -34.96 20.33 -27.31
CA ILE A 15 -33.75 19.88 -26.61
C ILE A 15 -33.09 21.14 -26.05
N ALA A 16 -33.43 21.50 -24.81
CA ALA A 16 -32.67 22.50 -24.06
C ALA A 16 -31.32 21.87 -23.67
N GLY A 17 -30.29 22.15 -24.46
CA GLY A 17 -28.92 21.72 -24.18
C GLY A 17 -28.39 22.42 -22.93
N LEU A 18 -28.29 21.70 -21.82
CA LEU A 18 -27.62 22.15 -20.61
C LEU A 18 -26.10 22.02 -20.84
N ALA A 19 -25.42 23.13 -21.10
CA ALA A 19 -23.96 23.16 -21.23
C ALA A 19 -23.33 22.96 -19.84
N LEU A 20 -22.81 21.75 -19.58
CA LEU A 20 -21.98 21.45 -18.40
C LEU A 20 -20.62 22.13 -18.57
N ILE A 21 -20.39 23.20 -17.81
CA ILE A 21 -19.07 23.85 -17.71
C ILE A 21 -18.19 22.95 -16.84
N VAL A 22 -17.32 22.14 -17.45
CA VAL A 22 -16.31 21.37 -16.75
C VAL A 22 -15.13 22.31 -16.44
N PRO A 23 -14.78 22.57 -15.18
CA PRO A 23 -13.57 23.34 -14.88
C PRO A 23 -12.34 22.55 -15.32
N LEU A 24 -11.50 23.17 -16.15
CA LEU A 24 -10.16 22.66 -16.45
C LEU A 24 -9.31 22.81 -15.19
N ILE A 25 -9.15 21.72 -14.44
CA ILE A 25 -8.15 21.63 -13.38
C ILE A 25 -6.82 21.37 -14.09
N ALA A 26 -5.92 22.36 -14.09
CA ALA A 26 -4.57 22.15 -14.62
C ALA A 26 -3.88 21.06 -13.81
N ALA A 27 -3.39 20.01 -14.47
CA ALA A 27 -2.58 18.99 -13.83
C ALA A 27 -1.30 19.62 -13.25
N PRO A 28 -0.82 19.18 -12.08
CA PRO A 28 0.48 19.63 -11.59
C PRO A 28 1.56 19.34 -12.62
N ALA A 29 2.52 20.25 -12.79
CA ALA A 29 3.65 20.05 -13.67
C ALA A 29 4.41 18.78 -13.24
N ALA A 30 4.66 17.88 -14.19
CA ALA A 30 5.42 16.66 -13.93
C ALA A 30 6.92 17.01 -13.93
N ASN A 31 7.57 16.88 -12.78
CA ASN A 31 9.03 16.88 -12.71
C ASN A 31 9.51 15.49 -13.15
N ALA A 32 10.20 15.41 -14.29
CA ALA A 32 10.84 14.17 -14.71
C ALA A 32 11.98 13.83 -13.74
N ALA A 33 12.15 12.54 -13.43
CA ALA A 33 13.31 12.07 -12.71
C ALA A 33 14.57 12.29 -13.57
N ASP A 34 15.61 12.84 -12.98
CA ASP A 34 16.90 12.98 -13.65
C ASP A 34 17.63 11.64 -13.63
N ALA A 35 17.60 10.95 -14.77
CA ALA A 35 18.23 9.64 -14.93
C ALA A 35 19.75 9.69 -14.72
N THR A 36 20.39 10.87 -14.78
CA THR A 36 21.83 11.01 -14.51
C THR A 36 22.18 10.81 -13.02
N GLN A 37 21.18 10.89 -12.14
CA GLN A 37 21.35 10.59 -10.70
C GLN A 37 21.28 9.09 -10.40
N PHE A 38 20.85 8.26 -11.34
CA PHE A 38 20.82 6.81 -11.15
C PHE A 38 22.19 6.20 -11.47
N ASP A 39 22.86 5.71 -10.43
CA ASP A 39 24.09 4.93 -10.56
C ASP A 39 23.78 3.43 -10.37
N PRO A 40 23.83 2.59 -11.43
CA PRO A 40 23.59 1.17 -11.30
C PRO A 40 24.64 0.45 -10.45
N GLY A 41 25.85 1.04 -10.28
CA GLY A 41 26.89 0.54 -9.40
C GLY A 41 26.65 0.85 -7.92
N ASN A 42 25.72 1.75 -7.60
CA ASN A 42 25.40 2.17 -6.25
C ASN A 42 23.88 2.41 -6.09
N ILE A 43 23.11 1.32 -6.12
CA ILE A 43 21.65 1.37 -5.94
C ILE A 43 21.28 1.73 -4.48
N ILE A 44 22.04 1.21 -3.52
CA ILE A 44 21.92 1.50 -2.10
C ILE A 44 23.29 1.30 -1.44
N SER A 45 23.72 2.24 -0.61
CA SER A 45 24.98 2.09 0.14
C SER A 45 24.81 1.16 1.33
N ASP A 46 25.87 0.46 1.71
CA ASP A 46 25.91 -0.39 2.91
C ASP A 46 25.48 0.37 4.18
N SER A 47 25.89 1.63 4.30
CA SER A 47 25.52 2.47 5.44
C SER A 47 24.01 2.74 5.56
N ILE A 48 23.28 2.72 4.44
CA ILE A 48 21.82 2.85 4.43
C ILE A 48 21.16 1.48 4.54
N PHE A 49 21.73 0.44 3.94
CA PHE A 49 21.21 -0.92 3.99
C PHE A 49 21.23 -1.48 5.41
N TYR A 50 22.34 -1.28 6.14
CA TYR A 50 22.59 -1.81 7.48
C TYR A 50 22.31 -0.80 8.61
N ASN A 51 21.44 0.18 8.37
CA ASN A 51 21.02 1.12 9.41
C ASN A 51 19.57 0.85 9.84
N PRO A 52 19.34 0.13 10.95
CA PRO A 52 18.00 -0.24 11.38
C PRO A 52 17.22 0.94 12.00
N THR A 53 17.85 2.10 12.19
CA THR A 53 17.25 3.27 12.85
C THR A 53 16.76 4.35 11.88
N LEU A 54 16.97 4.18 10.56
CA LEU A 54 16.53 5.15 9.54
C LEU A 54 15.01 5.30 9.42
N MET A 55 14.25 4.34 9.95
CA MET A 55 12.80 4.35 9.92
C MET A 55 12.29 3.83 11.26
N SER A 56 11.55 4.65 12.00
CA SER A 56 10.95 4.22 13.27
C SER A 56 9.77 3.28 13.04
N GLU A 57 9.32 2.56 14.08
CA GLU A 57 8.07 1.77 14.01
C GLU A 57 6.89 2.61 13.49
N ALA A 58 6.78 3.86 13.94
CA ALA A 58 5.72 4.79 13.53
C ALA A 58 5.84 5.18 12.05
N ASP A 59 7.05 5.35 11.53
CA ASP A 59 7.29 5.62 10.12
C ASP A 59 6.92 4.40 9.27
N VAL A 60 7.29 3.18 9.71
CA VAL A 60 6.90 1.92 9.05
C VAL A 60 5.37 1.82 8.97
N GLN A 61 4.69 2.07 10.10
CA GLN A 61 3.22 2.06 10.13
C GLN A 61 2.62 3.09 9.19
N THR A 62 3.15 4.32 9.18
CA THR A 62 2.69 5.41 8.30
C THR A 62 2.87 5.04 6.83
N PHE A 63 4.01 4.45 6.48
CA PHE A 63 4.31 4.01 5.12
C PHE A 63 3.34 2.91 4.66
N ILE A 64 3.12 1.87 5.48
CA ILE A 64 2.20 0.79 5.16
C ILE A 64 0.77 1.32 5.03
N GLN A 65 0.34 2.24 5.89
CA GLN A 65 -0.97 2.88 5.79
C GLN A 65 -1.12 3.67 4.49
N ALA A 66 -0.11 4.44 4.11
CA ALA A 66 -0.13 5.24 2.89
C ALA A 66 -0.13 4.37 1.63
N LYS A 67 0.74 3.36 1.56
CA LYS A 67 0.86 2.47 0.39
C LYS A 67 -0.29 1.45 0.29
N GLY A 68 -0.83 1.03 1.43
CA GLY A 68 -1.97 0.12 1.54
C GLY A 68 -3.32 0.81 1.67
N ALA A 69 -3.41 2.13 1.41
CA ALA A 69 -4.63 2.91 1.64
C ALA A 69 -5.86 2.37 0.88
N GLY A 70 -5.64 1.79 -0.30
CA GLY A 70 -6.69 1.17 -1.12
C GLY A 70 -7.07 -0.25 -0.72
N CYS A 71 -6.45 -0.83 0.31
CA CYS A 71 -6.76 -2.18 0.74
C CYS A 71 -8.12 -2.26 1.42
N VAL A 72 -8.90 -3.27 1.03
CA VAL A 72 -10.17 -3.65 1.67
C VAL A 72 -10.11 -5.13 1.99
N ALA A 73 -10.18 -5.46 3.28
CA ALA A 73 -10.17 -6.85 3.74
C ALA A 73 -11.35 -7.62 3.14
N ALA A 74 -11.09 -8.81 2.61
CA ALA A 74 -12.14 -9.69 2.12
C ALA A 74 -12.94 -10.25 3.30
N ALA A 75 -14.23 -10.50 3.11
CA ALA A 75 -15.05 -11.16 4.12
C ALA A 75 -14.47 -12.55 4.45
N GLY A 76 -14.20 -12.81 5.73
CA GLY A 76 -13.55 -14.04 6.18
C GLY A 76 -12.05 -14.15 5.83
N GLY A 77 -11.46 -13.12 5.21
CA GLY A 77 -10.04 -13.03 4.93
C GLY A 77 -9.27 -12.32 6.06
N PRO A 78 -7.93 -12.30 5.97
CA PRO A 78 -7.11 -11.53 6.89
C PRO A 78 -7.36 -10.03 6.73
N ALA A 79 -7.03 -9.28 7.78
CA ALA A 79 -7.00 -7.82 7.71
C ALA A 79 -5.99 -7.32 6.66
N CYS A 80 -6.13 -6.07 6.24
CA CYS A 80 -5.12 -5.37 5.44
C CYS A 80 -3.81 -5.23 6.21
N LEU A 81 -2.65 -5.19 5.53
CA LEU A 81 -1.35 -5.14 6.20
C LEU A 81 -1.24 -3.99 7.23
N LYS A 82 -1.87 -2.84 6.92
CA LYS A 82 -1.94 -1.67 7.79
C LYS A 82 -2.66 -1.91 9.12
N ASP A 83 -3.56 -2.88 9.18
CA ASP A 83 -4.35 -3.26 10.35
C ASP A 83 -4.03 -4.70 10.81
N TYR A 84 -3.17 -5.41 10.09
CA TYR A 84 -2.85 -6.81 10.34
C TYR A 84 -2.13 -6.94 11.67
N ARG A 85 -2.52 -7.97 12.42
CA ARG A 85 -1.93 -8.31 13.69
C ARG A 85 -1.67 -9.79 13.81
N GLU A 86 -0.58 -10.12 14.46
CA GLU A 86 -0.20 -11.49 14.78
C GLU A 86 0.48 -11.55 16.14
N SER A 87 0.30 -12.67 16.84
CA SER A 87 1.13 -13.00 18.00
C SER A 87 2.37 -13.73 17.51
N SER A 88 3.48 -13.00 17.43
CA SER A 88 4.73 -13.55 16.95
C SER A 88 5.48 -14.31 18.07
N VAL A 89 6.30 -15.28 17.69
CA VAL A 89 7.05 -16.12 18.63
C VAL A 89 8.50 -15.66 18.74
N PRO A 90 9.17 -15.86 19.90
CA PRO A 90 10.58 -15.52 20.05
C PRO A 90 11.49 -16.24 19.03
N ARG A 91 12.52 -15.53 18.57
CA ARG A 91 13.60 -16.03 17.73
C ARG A 91 14.94 -15.66 18.36
N LEU A 92 15.78 -16.66 18.62
CA LEU A 92 17.14 -16.44 19.12
C LEU A 92 18.03 -15.80 18.05
N ALA A 93 19.06 -15.09 18.49
CA ALA A 93 20.09 -14.55 17.60
C ALA A 93 20.75 -15.68 16.80
N ASN A 94 21.20 -15.37 15.59
CA ASN A 94 21.91 -16.30 14.71
C ASN A 94 22.95 -15.54 13.86
N LYS A 95 23.56 -16.21 12.88
CA LYS A 95 24.57 -15.62 11.98
C LYS A 95 24.07 -14.39 11.22
N TYR A 96 22.78 -14.33 10.89
CA TYR A 96 22.18 -13.26 10.08
C TYR A 96 21.57 -12.16 10.93
N CYS A 97 21.06 -12.50 12.12
CA CYS A 97 20.47 -11.56 13.05
C CYS A 97 21.19 -11.58 14.39
N GLY A 98 21.95 -10.50 14.65
CA GLY A 98 22.91 -10.41 15.75
C GLY A 98 22.28 -10.29 17.14
N THR A 99 21.00 -9.94 17.22
CA THR A 99 20.26 -9.96 18.49
C THR A 99 18.98 -10.79 18.37
N SER A 100 18.41 -11.17 19.52
CA SER A 100 17.19 -11.97 19.56
C SER A 100 15.95 -11.09 19.37
N TYR A 101 15.01 -11.59 18.58
CA TYR A 101 13.65 -11.05 18.52
C TYR A 101 12.80 -11.74 19.59
N GLN A 102 12.22 -10.97 20.52
CA GLN A 102 11.47 -11.56 21.63
C GLN A 102 10.07 -12.05 21.24
N GLY A 103 9.57 -11.62 20.08
CA GLY A 103 8.16 -11.78 19.74
C GLY A 103 7.24 -10.95 20.64
N GLY A 104 5.94 -11.20 20.52
CA GLY A 104 4.93 -10.44 21.24
C GLY A 104 3.51 -10.92 20.94
N THR A 105 2.55 -10.39 21.68
CA THR A 105 1.14 -10.75 21.52
C THR A 105 0.41 -9.67 20.73
N ASN A 106 -0.36 -10.08 19.71
CA ASN A 106 -1.22 -9.20 18.93
C ASN A 106 -0.51 -7.95 18.37
N GLU A 107 0.73 -8.14 17.90
CA GLU A 107 1.58 -7.08 17.37
C GLU A 107 1.10 -6.66 15.99
N LEU A 108 1.22 -5.35 15.70
CA LEU A 108 1.03 -4.87 14.33
C LEU A 108 2.15 -5.39 13.43
N ALA A 109 1.86 -5.53 12.14
CA ALA A 109 2.89 -5.84 11.14
C ALA A 109 4.07 -4.85 11.19
N SER A 110 3.81 -3.55 11.43
CA SER A 110 4.86 -2.53 11.59
C SER A 110 5.81 -2.80 12.75
N ARG A 111 5.26 -3.24 13.89
CA ARG A 111 6.01 -3.64 15.08
C ARG A 111 6.92 -4.83 14.79
N ILE A 112 6.37 -5.86 14.16
CA ILE A 112 7.11 -7.07 13.77
C ILE A 112 8.27 -6.67 12.84
N LEU A 113 7.99 -5.91 11.77
CA LEU A 113 9.00 -5.48 10.81
C LEU A 113 10.10 -4.61 11.44
N PHE A 114 9.74 -3.68 12.31
CA PHE A 114 10.69 -2.83 13.01
C PHE A 114 11.58 -3.64 13.97
N ASN A 115 11.00 -4.55 14.75
CA ASN A 115 11.78 -5.37 15.67
C ASN A 115 12.67 -6.39 14.95
N VAL A 116 12.22 -6.94 13.82
CA VAL A 116 13.05 -7.80 12.95
C VAL A 116 14.21 -6.99 12.35
N ALA A 117 13.96 -5.77 11.87
CA ALA A 117 15.01 -4.86 11.38
C ALA A 117 16.07 -4.59 12.45
N LEU A 118 15.67 -4.28 13.69
CA LEU A 118 16.59 -4.12 14.82
C LEU A 118 17.36 -5.41 15.13
N ALA A 119 16.69 -6.56 15.15
CA ALA A 119 17.32 -7.85 15.43
C ALA A 119 18.37 -8.23 14.39
N CYS A 120 18.09 -7.91 13.13
CA CYS A 120 18.91 -8.26 11.99
C CYS A 120 19.89 -7.16 11.55
N GLY A 121 19.85 -5.98 12.17
CA GLY A 121 20.74 -4.87 11.85
C GLY A 121 20.57 -4.34 10.44
N ILE A 122 19.36 -4.38 9.89
CA ILE A 122 19.03 -3.92 8.53
C ILE A 122 17.95 -2.86 8.55
N ASN A 123 17.95 -1.99 7.55
CA ASN A 123 16.98 -0.91 7.43
C ASN A 123 15.55 -1.45 7.19
N PRO A 124 14.52 -1.01 7.92
CA PRO A 124 13.13 -1.41 7.70
C PRO A 124 12.63 -1.19 6.26
N GLN A 125 13.17 -0.21 5.54
CA GLN A 125 12.84 0.03 4.13
C GLN A 125 13.21 -1.17 3.25
N VAL A 126 14.30 -1.87 3.55
CA VAL A 126 14.70 -3.08 2.82
C VAL A 126 13.66 -4.17 3.02
N LEU A 127 13.21 -4.40 4.26
CA LEU A 127 12.16 -5.38 4.56
C LEU A 127 10.84 -5.04 3.85
N LEU A 128 10.44 -3.77 3.84
CA LEU A 128 9.23 -3.31 3.15
C LEU A 128 9.30 -3.55 1.63
N VAL A 129 10.46 -3.29 1.01
CA VAL A 129 10.67 -3.56 -0.41
C VAL A 129 10.66 -5.06 -0.69
N THR A 130 11.28 -5.88 0.16
CA THR A 130 11.25 -7.34 0.02
C THR A 130 9.82 -7.87 0.10
N LEU A 131 9.03 -7.46 1.10
CA LEU A 131 7.61 -7.82 1.20
C LEU A 131 6.82 -7.47 -0.07
N GLN A 132 7.10 -6.31 -0.65
CA GLN A 132 6.44 -5.89 -1.88
C GLN A 132 6.90 -6.68 -3.10
N LYS A 133 8.18 -7.02 -3.20
CA LYS A 133 8.72 -7.73 -4.36
C LYS A 133 8.36 -9.20 -4.38
N GLU A 134 8.42 -9.85 -3.22
CA GLU A 134 8.22 -11.30 -3.13
C GLU A 134 6.74 -11.66 -3.01
N GLU A 135 5.95 -10.86 -2.31
CA GLU A 135 4.54 -11.18 -2.04
C GLU A 135 3.55 -10.11 -2.55
N ALA A 136 4.01 -8.98 -3.09
CA ALA A 136 3.14 -7.84 -3.45
C ALA A 136 2.24 -7.34 -2.31
N LEU A 137 2.66 -7.56 -1.05
CA LEU A 137 1.78 -7.44 0.12
C LEU A 137 1.53 -5.99 0.53
N VAL A 138 2.53 -5.10 0.40
CA VAL A 138 2.46 -3.71 0.90
C VAL A 138 1.38 -2.91 0.16
N THR A 139 1.22 -3.12 -1.14
CA THR A 139 0.22 -2.44 -1.97
C THR A 139 -0.99 -3.30 -2.30
N SER A 140 -1.12 -4.49 -1.70
CA SER A 140 -2.19 -5.42 -2.05
C SER A 140 -3.56 -4.83 -1.70
N ALA A 141 -4.47 -4.77 -2.68
CA ALA A 141 -5.83 -4.31 -2.45
C ALA A 141 -6.69 -5.34 -1.69
N ARG A 142 -6.36 -6.63 -1.83
CA ARG A 142 -7.10 -7.76 -1.25
C ARG A 142 -6.13 -8.89 -0.89
N PRO A 143 -5.43 -8.81 0.24
CA PRO A 143 -4.49 -9.84 0.64
C PRO A 143 -5.23 -11.13 1.04
N ASN A 144 -4.55 -12.26 0.88
CA ASN A 144 -5.04 -13.57 1.31
C ASN A 144 -4.13 -14.17 2.37
N ALA A 145 -4.58 -15.24 3.05
CA ALA A 145 -3.84 -15.84 4.16
C ALA A 145 -2.47 -16.42 3.75
N GLY A 146 -2.31 -16.87 2.50
CA GLY A 146 -1.05 -17.41 2.00
C GLY A 146 0.06 -16.35 1.98
N MET A 147 -0.26 -15.13 1.59
CA MET A 147 0.69 -14.02 1.57
C MET A 147 1.28 -13.75 2.96
N TYR A 148 0.43 -13.73 4.01
CA TYR A 148 0.89 -13.52 5.38
C TYR A 148 1.70 -14.69 5.90
N LYS A 149 1.33 -15.94 5.57
CA LYS A 149 2.07 -17.13 6.00
C LYS A 149 3.51 -17.17 5.47
N ILE A 150 3.78 -16.55 4.33
CA ILE A 150 5.13 -16.45 3.75
C ILE A 150 5.86 -15.23 4.30
N ALA A 151 5.14 -14.12 4.48
CA ALA A 151 5.69 -12.82 4.84
C ALA A 151 6.01 -12.63 6.34
N MET A 152 5.28 -13.29 7.24
CA MET A 152 5.30 -13.06 8.70
C MET A 152 5.58 -14.36 9.46
#